data_AF-A0AA48GTU8-F1
#
_entry.id   AF-A0AA48GTU8-F1
#
_cell.length_a   1.000
_cell.length_b   1.000
_cell.length_c   1.000
_cell.angle_alpha   90.00
_cell.angle_beta   90.00
_cell.angle_gamma   90.00
#
_symmetry.space_group_name_H-M   'P 1'
#
loop_
_entity.id
_entity.type
_entity.pdbx_description
1 polymer ?
#
loop_
_entity_poly.entity_id
_entity_poly.type
_entity_poly.pdbx_seq_one_letter_code
_entity_poly.pdbx_strand_id
1 'polypeptide(L)'
;MRFFQLILAAAFLSLPVTAAGSVPTTLDYRVKVRLRDAAAPLEGTLKVATLPPIQTRNRVKKPRFVAWRVTLQPEGRFPAPVAARLARLLYLEGPGPGLVPREGGIRVGSRFCRFWQAQTPASVGAFVYLAEIGPDLLALSYLSASLPDGEIASVELHLDRAACAPGALPAEEGRALLTSLKQWGALLEESPMQEERIN
;
A
#
# COMPACT_ATOMS: atom_id res chain seq x y z
N MET A 1 -45.38 -53.73 -24.21
CA MET A 1 -44.82 -53.14 -22.97
C MET A 1 -43.35 -52.82 -23.23
N ARG A 2 -42.98 -51.54 -23.08
CA ARG A 2 -41.68 -50.97 -23.42
C ARG A 2 -40.71 -51.19 -22.25
N PHE A 3 -39.51 -51.73 -22.51
CA PHE A 3 -38.38 -51.62 -21.59
C PHE A 3 -37.31 -50.73 -22.20
N PHE A 4 -36.96 -49.71 -21.41
CA PHE A 4 -36.17 -48.53 -21.71
C PHE A 4 -34.71 -48.86 -22.04
N GLN A 5 -34.20 -48.30 -23.14
CA GLN A 5 -32.77 -48.06 -23.33
C GLN A 5 -32.32 -46.94 -22.38
N LEU A 6 -31.37 -47.25 -21.50
CA LEU A 6 -30.69 -46.29 -20.64
C LEU A 6 -29.55 -45.66 -21.45
N ILE A 7 -29.81 -44.53 -22.10
CA ILE A 7 -28.77 -43.69 -22.68
C ILE A 7 -28.14 -42.91 -21.53
N LEU A 8 -26.89 -43.25 -21.23
CA LEU A 8 -26.01 -42.53 -20.32
C LEU A 8 -25.70 -41.15 -20.94
N ALA A 9 -26.54 -40.16 -20.66
CA ALA A 9 -26.28 -38.78 -21.02
C ALA A 9 -25.15 -38.26 -20.12
N ALA A 10 -23.91 -38.31 -20.62
CA ALA A 10 -22.79 -37.56 -20.10
C ALA A 10 -23.13 -36.06 -20.22
N ALA A 11 -23.78 -35.53 -19.19
CA ALA A 11 -23.94 -34.10 -19.00
C ALA A 11 -22.55 -33.51 -18.76
N PHE A 12 -21.88 -33.13 -19.85
CA PHE A 12 -20.87 -32.08 -19.83
C PHE A 12 -21.56 -30.83 -19.30
N LEU A 13 -21.55 -30.68 -17.97
CA LEU A 13 -21.75 -29.42 -17.28
C LEU A 13 -20.61 -28.51 -17.75
N SER A 14 -20.84 -27.85 -18.87
CA SER A 14 -20.19 -26.61 -19.24
C SER A 14 -20.54 -25.59 -18.17
N LEU A 15 -19.81 -25.66 -17.05
CA LEU A 15 -19.77 -24.56 -16.10
C LEU A 15 -19.44 -23.31 -16.92
N PRO A 16 -20.27 -22.26 -16.87
CA PRO A 16 -19.86 -20.99 -17.42
C PRO A 16 -18.56 -20.64 -16.69
N VAL A 17 -17.46 -20.49 -17.43
CA VAL A 17 -16.31 -19.75 -16.96
C VAL A 17 -16.85 -18.34 -16.75
N THR A 18 -17.39 -18.10 -15.56
CA THR A 18 -17.66 -16.77 -15.06
C THR A 18 -16.29 -16.13 -15.07
N ALA A 19 -16.06 -15.24 -16.04
CA ALA A 19 -14.90 -14.37 -16.04
C ALA A 19 -14.86 -13.78 -14.64
N ALA A 20 -13.90 -14.22 -13.83
CA ALA A 20 -13.81 -13.89 -12.42
C ALA A 20 -13.88 -12.37 -12.33
N GLY A 21 -15.03 -11.86 -11.87
CA GLY A 21 -15.16 -10.48 -11.45
C GLY A 21 -14.23 -10.31 -10.29
N SER A 22 -12.97 -9.97 -10.57
CA SER A 22 -11.95 -9.79 -9.57
C SER A 22 -12.40 -8.64 -8.68
N VAL A 23 -12.81 -8.94 -7.45
CA VAL A 23 -13.03 -7.92 -6.42
C VAL A 23 -11.75 -7.08 -6.36
N PRO A 24 -11.82 -5.75 -6.49
CA PRO A 24 -10.60 -4.93 -6.49
C PRO A 24 -9.86 -5.13 -5.17
N THR A 25 -8.53 -5.16 -5.20
CA THR A 25 -7.77 -5.14 -3.97
C THR A 25 -7.92 -3.75 -3.35
N THR A 26 -8.34 -3.69 -2.08
CA THR A 26 -8.56 -2.45 -1.33
C THR A 26 -7.81 -2.46 -0.01
N LEU A 27 -7.17 -1.34 0.31
CA LEU A 27 -6.43 -1.11 1.54
C LEU A 27 -6.94 0.16 2.20
N ASP A 28 -7.30 0.07 3.47
CA ASP A 28 -7.77 1.19 4.25
C ASP A 28 -6.74 1.53 5.33
N TYR A 29 -6.28 2.77 5.32
CA TYR A 29 -5.27 3.29 6.24
C TYR A 29 -5.87 4.38 7.12
N ARG A 30 -5.57 4.35 8.41
CA ARG A 30 -5.66 5.55 9.26
C ARG A 30 -4.41 6.38 9.09
N VAL A 31 -4.62 7.68 8.97
CA VAL A 31 -3.56 8.65 8.74
C VAL A 31 -3.64 9.74 9.80
N LYS A 32 -2.48 10.05 10.38
CA LYS A 32 -2.30 11.18 11.27
C LYS A 32 -1.08 11.97 10.83
N VAL A 33 -1.27 13.24 10.53
CA VAL A 33 -0.20 14.14 10.08
C VAL A 33 -0.16 15.34 11.00
N ARG A 34 1.01 15.65 11.55
CA ARG A 34 1.23 16.94 12.20
C ARG A 34 1.95 17.85 11.22
N LEU A 35 1.30 18.95 10.84
CA LEU A 35 1.96 20.03 10.13
C LEU A 35 2.72 20.90 11.14
N ARG A 36 3.80 21.52 10.69
CA ARG A 36 4.69 22.31 11.56
C ARG A 36 4.00 23.55 12.14
N ASP A 37 3.19 24.21 11.32
CA ASP A 37 2.48 25.43 11.70
C ASP A 37 1.06 25.17 12.23
N ALA A 38 0.67 23.89 12.39
CA ALA A 38 -0.65 23.52 12.86
C ALA A 38 -0.66 23.21 14.36
N ALA A 39 -1.60 23.83 15.08
CA ALA A 39 -1.80 23.58 16.51
C ALA A 39 -2.23 22.14 16.83
N ALA A 40 -2.90 21.46 15.89
CA ALA A 40 -3.43 20.11 16.07
C ALA A 40 -3.08 19.20 14.89
N PRO A 41 -2.91 17.89 15.12
CA PRO A 41 -2.71 16.94 14.03
C PRO A 41 -3.96 16.79 13.17
N LEU A 42 -3.74 16.65 11.86
CA LEU A 42 -4.76 16.30 10.89
C LEU A 42 -4.91 14.78 10.85
N GLU A 43 -6.11 14.30 11.19
CA GLU A 43 -6.46 12.89 11.13
C GLU A 43 -7.47 12.63 10.01
N GLY A 44 -7.37 11.45 9.39
CA GLY A 44 -8.27 11.00 8.32
C GLY A 44 -8.02 9.54 7.92
N THR A 45 -8.68 9.13 6.84
CA THR A 45 -8.54 7.80 6.24
C THR A 45 -7.97 7.94 4.83
N LEU A 46 -7.00 7.11 4.50
CA LEU A 46 -6.48 6.96 3.15
C LEU A 46 -6.91 5.59 2.62
N LYS A 47 -7.58 5.57 1.48
CA LYS A 47 -8.03 4.35 0.81
C LYS A 47 -7.23 4.14 -0.46
N VAL A 48 -6.75 2.92 -0.66
CA VAL A 48 -5.98 2.52 -1.85
C VAL A 48 -6.75 1.39 -2.51
N ALA A 49 -7.15 1.56 -3.76
CA ALA A 49 -7.90 0.55 -4.50
C ALA A 49 -7.29 0.31 -5.88
N THR A 50 -7.23 -0.94 -6.32
CA THR A 50 -6.81 -1.26 -7.68
C THR A 50 -7.80 -0.69 -8.69
N LEU A 51 -7.31 -0.04 -9.75
CA LEU A 51 -8.18 0.38 -10.85
C LEU A 51 -8.83 -0.85 -11.52
N PRO A 52 -10.10 -0.74 -11.94
CA PRO A 52 -10.75 -1.81 -12.67
C PRO A 52 -10.01 -2.10 -13.99
N PRO A 53 -10.00 -3.35 -14.47
CA PRO A 53 -9.36 -3.69 -15.72
C PRO A 53 -9.98 -2.90 -16.89
N ILE A 54 -9.12 -2.33 -17.75
CA ILE A 54 -9.57 -1.64 -18.96
C ILE A 54 -10.09 -2.68 -19.95
N GLN A 55 -11.40 -2.68 -20.19
CA GLN A 55 -12.01 -3.45 -21.25
C GLN A 55 -11.93 -2.67 -22.55
N THR A 56 -11.28 -3.24 -23.56
CA THR A 56 -11.37 -2.74 -24.94
C THR A 56 -12.34 -3.59 -25.74
N ARG A 57 -12.88 -3.05 -26.84
CA ARG A 57 -13.94 -3.68 -27.65
C ARG A 57 -13.70 -5.15 -28.02
N ASN A 58 -12.45 -5.60 -28.16
CA ASN A 58 -12.10 -6.97 -28.60
C ASN A 58 -11.08 -7.69 -27.69
N ARG A 59 -10.69 -7.14 -26.53
CA ARG A 59 -9.72 -7.81 -25.63
C ARG A 59 -9.75 -7.23 -24.22
N VAL A 60 -9.74 -8.11 -23.22
CA VAL A 60 -9.35 -7.76 -21.85
C VAL A 60 -7.82 -7.84 -21.78
N LYS A 61 -7.15 -6.69 -21.81
CA LYS A 61 -5.71 -6.64 -21.51
C LYS A 61 -5.57 -6.61 -19.99
N LYS A 62 -5.13 -7.73 -19.40
CA LYS A 62 -4.65 -7.72 -18.02
C LYS A 62 -3.41 -6.81 -17.97
N PRO A 63 -3.43 -5.73 -17.18
CA PRO A 63 -2.28 -4.85 -17.13
C PRO A 63 -1.12 -5.60 -16.43
N ARG A 64 0.11 -5.38 -16.91
CA ARG A 64 1.31 -6.01 -16.31
C ARG A 64 1.59 -5.50 -14.90
N PHE A 65 1.16 -4.27 -14.63
CA PHE A 65 1.17 -3.60 -13.34
C PHE A 65 -0.22 -3.04 -13.05
N VAL A 66 -0.64 -3.04 -11.80
CA VAL A 66 -1.95 -2.48 -11.44
C VAL A 66 -1.75 -1.04 -10.99
N ALA A 67 -2.40 -0.11 -11.69
CA ALA A 67 -2.49 1.27 -11.23
C ALA A 67 -3.45 1.35 -10.05
N TRP A 68 -3.04 2.08 -9.01
CA TRP A 68 -3.81 2.25 -7.79
C TRP A 68 -4.47 3.63 -7.76
N ARG A 69 -5.70 3.68 -7.28
CA ARG A 69 -6.37 4.91 -6.91
C ARG A 69 -6.20 5.14 -5.42
N VAL A 70 -5.61 6.27 -5.07
CA VAL A 70 -5.55 6.77 -3.69
C VAL A 70 -6.68 7.76 -3.48
N THR A 71 -7.42 7.61 -2.38
CA THR A 71 -8.50 8.52 -2.00
C THR A 71 -8.36 8.88 -0.53
N LEU A 72 -8.37 10.17 -0.22
CA LEU A 72 -8.31 10.68 1.14
C LEU A 72 -9.72 11.05 1.61
N GLN A 73 -10.03 10.70 2.85
CA GLN A 73 -11.32 10.94 3.48
C GLN A 73 -11.12 11.60 4.85
N PRO A 74 -11.89 12.66 5.19
CA PRO A 74 -12.76 13.39 4.27
C PRO A 74 -11.97 14.10 3.16
N GLU A 75 -12.60 14.30 2.00
CA GLU A 75 -11.98 15.01 0.89
C GLU A 75 -11.66 16.46 1.31
N GLY A 76 -10.52 17.00 0.87
CA GLY A 76 -10.05 18.32 1.27
C GLY A 76 -9.54 18.41 2.72
N ARG A 77 -9.54 17.32 3.49
CA ARG A 77 -9.00 17.29 4.87
C ARG A 77 -7.51 17.62 4.93
N PHE A 78 -6.75 17.16 3.94
CA PHE A 78 -5.33 17.38 3.83
C PHE A 78 -5.06 18.36 2.68
N PRO A 79 -4.13 19.32 2.84
CA PRO A 79 -3.66 20.14 1.72
C PRO A 79 -3.19 19.26 0.55
N ALA A 80 -3.46 19.68 -0.69
CA ALA A 80 -3.05 18.94 -1.89
C ALA A 80 -1.57 18.49 -1.92
N PRO A 81 -0.57 19.29 -1.54
CA PRO A 81 0.82 18.83 -1.52
C PRO A 81 1.07 17.75 -0.46
N VAL A 82 0.42 17.84 0.70
CA VAL A 82 0.49 16.82 1.76
C VAL A 82 -0.15 15.52 1.28
N ALA A 83 -1.33 15.60 0.67
CA ALA A 83 -2.03 14.47 0.07
C ALA A 83 -1.16 13.70 -0.93
N ALA A 84 -0.48 14.43 -1.84
CA ALA A 84 0.42 13.83 -2.83
C ALA A 84 1.63 13.14 -2.18
N ARG A 85 2.19 13.71 -1.12
CA ARG A 85 3.29 13.09 -0.36
C ARG A 85 2.85 11.82 0.35
N LEU A 86 1.68 11.84 1.01
CA LEU A 86 1.12 10.66 1.68
C LEU A 86 0.93 9.49 0.71
N ALA A 87 0.42 9.77 -0.50
CA ALA A 87 0.26 8.76 -1.54
C ALA A 87 1.60 8.10 -1.93
N ARG A 88 2.70 8.86 -1.99
CA ARG A 88 4.05 8.35 -2.32
C ARG A 88 4.67 7.48 -1.23
N LEU A 89 4.17 7.55 0.01
CA LEU A 89 4.65 6.73 1.12
C LEU A 89 4.03 5.34 1.16
N LEU A 90 3.09 5.05 0.27
CA LEU A 90 2.50 3.73 0.19
C LEU A 90 3.50 2.76 -0.46
N TYR A 91 3.74 1.64 0.21
CA TYR A 91 4.55 0.54 -0.31
C TYR A 91 3.64 -0.63 -0.65
N LEU A 92 3.73 -1.11 -1.90
CA LEU A 92 2.97 -2.25 -2.41
C LEU A 92 3.81 -3.09 -3.37
N GLU A 93 4.84 -3.75 -2.84
CA GLU A 93 5.76 -4.60 -3.60
C GLU A 93 6.15 -5.87 -2.83
N GLY A 94 6.90 -6.75 -3.48
CA GLY A 94 7.46 -7.93 -2.85
C GLY A 94 8.62 -7.65 -1.91
N PRO A 95 9.12 -8.68 -1.22
CA PRO A 95 10.31 -8.58 -0.38
C PRO A 95 11.53 -8.14 -1.19
N GLY A 96 12.37 -7.30 -0.59
CA GLY A 96 13.55 -6.71 -1.23
C GLY A 96 14.71 -6.57 -0.24
N PRO A 97 15.91 -6.17 -0.71
CA PRO A 97 17.15 -6.22 0.07
C PRO A 97 17.18 -5.35 1.34
N GLY A 98 16.23 -4.40 1.49
CA GLY A 98 16.10 -3.57 2.69
C GLY A 98 15.03 -4.05 3.67
N LEU A 99 14.44 -5.23 3.46
CA LEU A 99 13.35 -5.77 4.28
C LEU A 99 13.83 -6.96 5.09
N VAL A 100 13.64 -6.87 6.41
CA VAL A 100 14.00 -7.92 7.35
C VAL A 100 12.72 -8.59 7.84
N PRO A 101 12.55 -9.91 7.65
CA PRO A 101 11.40 -10.61 8.20
C PRO A 101 11.48 -10.58 9.74
N ARG A 102 10.33 -10.42 10.39
CA ARG A 102 10.23 -10.46 11.85
C ARG A 102 9.53 -11.74 12.31
N GLU A 103 9.87 -12.22 13.48
CA GLU A 103 9.19 -13.37 14.08
C GLU A 103 7.79 -13.00 14.55
N GLY A 104 6.82 -13.89 14.32
CA GLY A 104 5.42 -13.67 14.64
C GLY A 104 4.62 -13.12 13.45
N GLY A 105 3.55 -12.39 13.76
CA GLY A 105 2.65 -11.84 12.76
C GLY A 105 1.73 -10.79 13.36
N ILE A 106 1.15 -9.98 12.49
CA ILE A 106 0.21 -8.91 12.87
C ILE A 106 -1.18 -9.25 12.34
N ARG A 107 -2.21 -8.73 13.01
CA ARG A 107 -3.57 -8.87 12.54
C ARG A 107 -3.97 -7.64 11.72
N VAL A 108 -4.29 -7.85 10.44
CA VAL A 108 -4.82 -6.82 9.54
C VAL A 108 -6.28 -7.14 9.26
N GLY A 109 -7.19 -6.37 9.84
CA GLY A 109 -8.61 -6.72 9.89
C GLY A 109 -8.83 -8.10 10.53
N SER A 110 -9.33 -9.07 9.77
CA SER A 110 -9.55 -10.44 10.23
C SER A 110 -8.39 -11.40 9.90
N ARG A 111 -7.38 -10.97 9.16
CA ARG A 111 -6.28 -11.83 8.68
C ARG A 111 -5.05 -11.73 9.58
N PHE A 112 -4.40 -12.85 9.83
CA PHE A 112 -3.07 -12.88 10.42
C PHE A 112 -2.03 -12.89 9.30
N CYS A 113 -1.15 -11.90 9.31
CA CYS A 113 -0.16 -11.66 8.27
C CYS A 113 1.24 -11.76 8.85
N ARG A 114 2.17 -12.33 8.08
CA ARG A 114 3.60 -12.14 8.36
C ARG A 114 3.93 -10.67 8.23
N PHE A 115 4.92 -10.22 9.00
CA PHE A 115 5.35 -8.84 8.93
C PHE A 115 6.86 -8.72 8.77
N TRP A 116 7.23 -7.62 8.15
CA TRP A 116 8.58 -7.31 7.73
C TRP A 116 8.90 -5.91 8.23
N GLN A 117 10.14 -5.68 8.62
CA GLN A 117 10.62 -4.35 8.93
C GLN A 117 11.46 -3.82 7.79
N ALA A 118 11.19 -2.59 7.35
CA ALA A 118 12.09 -1.89 6.47
C ALA A 118 13.22 -1.24 7.29
N GLN A 119 14.44 -1.43 6.83
CA GLN A 119 15.59 -0.72 7.36
C GLN A 119 15.52 0.75 6.92
N THR A 120 15.50 1.65 7.89
CA THR A 120 15.57 3.09 7.71
C THR A 120 16.99 3.58 8.03
N PRO A 121 17.51 4.60 7.33
CA PRO A 121 18.75 5.26 7.72
C PRO A 121 18.63 5.79 9.15
N ALA A 122 19.69 5.70 9.95
CA ALA A 122 19.66 6.14 11.36
C ALA A 122 19.35 7.64 11.52
N SER A 123 19.69 8.44 10.49
CA SER A 123 19.34 9.86 10.38
C SER A 123 17.83 10.10 10.33
N VAL A 124 17.05 9.14 9.84
CA VAL A 124 15.58 9.21 9.77
C VAL A 124 15.00 8.46 10.96
N GLY A 125 14.47 9.20 11.94
CA GLY A 125 13.69 8.64 13.05
C GLY A 125 12.35 8.08 12.57
N ALA A 126 12.39 7.00 11.78
CA ALA A 126 11.23 6.36 11.19
C ALA A 126 11.18 4.87 11.49
N PHE A 127 10.00 4.41 11.88
CA PHE A 127 9.64 3.02 12.05
C PHE A 127 8.72 2.60 10.91
N VAL A 128 9.12 1.56 10.19
CA VAL A 128 8.42 1.11 8.99
C VAL A 128 8.24 -0.40 9.03
N TYR A 129 6.99 -0.83 9.09
CA TYR A 129 6.61 -2.23 9.03
C TYR A 129 5.69 -2.48 7.85
N LEU A 130 5.87 -3.62 7.21
CA LEU A 130 5.06 -4.10 6.10
C LEU A 130 4.38 -5.41 6.49
N ALA A 131 3.15 -5.63 6.04
CA ALA A 131 2.43 -6.89 6.18
C ALA A 131 2.34 -7.61 4.84
N GLU A 132 2.57 -8.92 4.86
CA GLU A 132 2.33 -9.79 3.72
C GLU A 132 0.83 -10.09 3.61
N ILE A 133 0.15 -9.39 2.69
CA ILE A 133 -1.30 -9.45 2.52
C ILE A 133 -1.75 -10.40 1.40
N GLY A 134 -0.79 -10.90 0.64
CA GLY A 134 -0.88 -11.98 -0.34
C GLY A 134 0.51 -12.56 -0.61
N PRO A 135 0.62 -13.68 -1.35
CA PRO A 135 1.91 -14.28 -1.67
C PRO A 135 2.84 -13.25 -2.33
N ASP A 136 3.97 -12.98 -1.69
CA ASP A 136 4.97 -11.99 -2.13
C ASP A 136 4.41 -10.57 -2.36
N LEU A 137 3.30 -10.23 -1.71
CA LEU A 137 2.71 -8.90 -1.77
C LEU A 137 2.72 -8.26 -0.39
N LEU A 138 3.62 -7.30 -0.19
CA LEU A 138 3.74 -6.56 1.05
C LEU A 138 3.04 -5.21 0.94
N ALA A 139 2.21 -4.90 1.91
CA ALA A 139 1.65 -3.56 2.08
C ALA A 139 2.25 -2.87 3.30
N LEU A 140 2.38 -1.55 3.26
CA LEU A 140 2.70 -0.77 4.45
C LEU A 140 1.70 -1.09 5.55
N SER A 141 2.14 -1.65 6.69
CA SER A 141 1.27 -1.93 7.82
C SER A 141 1.33 -0.81 8.85
N TYR A 142 2.53 -0.26 9.06
CA TYR A 142 2.75 0.85 9.97
C TYR A 142 3.92 1.71 9.49
N LEU A 143 3.71 3.02 9.47
CA LEU A 143 4.75 4.03 9.37
C LEU A 143 4.58 4.98 10.53
N SER A 144 5.67 5.30 11.22
CA SER A 144 5.78 6.50 12.05
C SER A 144 7.10 7.16 11.70
N ALA A 145 7.05 8.44 11.36
CA ALA A 145 8.25 9.20 11.03
C ALA A 145 8.12 10.64 11.52
N SER A 146 9.19 11.14 12.13
CA SER A 146 9.39 12.57 12.35
C SER A 146 10.23 13.15 11.23
N LEU A 147 9.77 14.27 10.69
CA LEU A 147 10.37 14.96 9.55
C LEU A 147 10.98 16.27 10.05
N PRO A 148 12.29 16.46 9.89
CA PRO A 148 13.00 17.63 10.42
C PRO A 148 12.67 18.89 9.62
N ASP A 149 12.53 18.75 8.30
CA ASP A 149 12.31 19.85 7.38
C ASP A 149 10.98 19.75 6.61
N GLY A 150 10.56 20.89 6.10
CA GLY A 150 9.32 21.03 5.33
C GLY A 150 8.06 21.17 6.19
N GLU A 151 6.92 21.19 5.50
CA GLU A 151 5.60 21.49 6.07
C GLU A 151 5.09 20.42 7.04
N ILE A 152 5.48 19.17 6.83
CA ILE A 152 5.09 18.03 7.68
C ILE A 152 6.15 17.87 8.77
N ALA A 153 5.74 17.91 10.03
CA ALA A 153 6.61 17.66 11.17
C ALA A 153 6.61 16.18 11.57
N SER A 154 5.47 15.50 11.47
CA SER A 154 5.39 14.05 11.66
C SER A 154 4.25 13.42 10.89
N VAL A 155 4.41 12.14 10.56
CA VAL A 155 3.40 11.34 9.88
C VAL A 155 3.30 9.96 10.52
N GLU A 156 2.06 9.52 10.72
CA GLU A 156 1.73 8.15 11.09
C GLU A 156 0.72 7.58 10.09
N LEU A 157 1.01 6.38 9.60
CA LEU A 157 0.12 5.59 8.77
C LEU A 157 -0.06 4.23 9.42
N HIS A 158 -1.31 3.77 9.53
CA HIS A 158 -1.63 2.45 10.04
C HIS A 158 -2.63 1.75 9.13
N LEU A 159 -2.29 0.55 8.67
CA LEU A 159 -3.18 -0.27 7.86
C LEU A 159 -4.24 -0.92 8.76
N ASP A 160 -5.49 -0.51 8.59
CA ASP A 160 -6.60 -1.07 9.35
C ASP A 160 -7.19 -2.31 8.67
N ARG A 161 -7.31 -2.28 7.34
CA ARG A 161 -7.94 -3.35 6.57
C ARG A 161 -7.23 -3.57 5.25
N ALA A 162 -7.05 -4.84 4.90
CA ALA A 162 -6.63 -5.26 3.58
C ALA A 162 -7.60 -6.31 3.03
N ALA A 163 -8.21 -6.02 1.89
CA ALA A 163 -8.96 -6.98 1.11
C ALA A 163 -8.21 -7.20 -0.20
N CYS A 164 -7.52 -8.34 -0.34
CA CYS A 164 -6.81 -8.71 -1.57
C CYS A 164 -7.60 -9.73 -2.38
N ALA A 165 -7.76 -9.46 -3.67
CA ALA A 165 -8.17 -10.48 -4.61
C ALA A 165 -7.06 -11.52 -4.81
N PRO A 166 -7.43 -12.78 -5.10
CA PRO A 166 -6.48 -13.79 -5.55
C PRO A 166 -5.77 -13.32 -6.83
N GLY A 167 -4.43 -13.38 -6.84
CA GLY A 167 -3.63 -12.93 -7.98
C GLY A 167 -3.52 -11.41 -8.14
N ALA A 168 -3.71 -10.65 -7.05
CA ALA A 168 -3.36 -9.23 -7.01
C ALA A 168 -1.90 -9.07 -7.44
N LEU A 169 -1.68 -8.34 -8.52
CA LEU A 169 -0.34 -8.03 -9.03
C LEU A 169 0.31 -6.97 -8.13
N PRO A 170 1.65 -6.98 -7.99
CA PRO A 170 2.37 -5.91 -7.30
C PRO A 170 2.13 -4.55 -7.97
N ALA A 171 2.19 -3.48 -7.19
CA ALA A 171 2.14 -2.13 -7.72
C ALA A 171 3.44 -1.81 -8.48
N GLU A 172 3.35 -0.98 -9.52
CA GLU A 172 4.54 -0.41 -10.18
C GLU A 172 5.35 0.52 -9.26
N GLU A 173 4.70 1.02 -8.20
CA GLU A 173 5.21 2.08 -7.33
C GLU A 173 5.75 1.60 -5.98
N GLY A 174 5.82 0.30 -5.71
CA GLY A 174 6.17 -0.16 -4.37
C GLY A 174 7.56 0.29 -3.91
N ARG A 175 8.51 0.56 -4.81
CA ARG A 175 9.82 1.16 -4.46
C ARG A 175 9.75 2.60 -3.94
N ALA A 176 8.62 3.29 -4.06
CA ALA A 176 8.51 4.71 -3.72
C ALA A 176 8.76 4.99 -2.24
N LEU A 177 8.29 4.14 -1.32
CA LEU A 177 8.50 4.36 0.12
C LEU A 177 9.98 4.29 0.50
N LEU A 178 10.68 3.20 0.15
CA LEU A 178 12.10 3.03 0.51
C LEU A 178 12.97 4.12 -0.12
N THR A 179 12.66 4.51 -1.37
CA THR A 179 13.35 5.59 -2.05
C THR A 179 13.08 6.94 -1.37
N SER A 180 11.82 7.21 -1.00
CA SER A 180 11.43 8.45 -0.31
C SER A 180 12.09 8.54 1.07
N LEU A 181 12.12 7.43 1.84
CA LEU A 181 12.80 7.37 3.13
C LEU A 181 14.30 7.61 3.01
N LYS A 182 14.95 7.05 1.99
CA LYS A 182 16.36 7.31 1.71
C LYS A 182 16.62 8.75 1.29
N GLN A 183 15.74 9.34 0.47
CA GLN A 183 15.82 10.76 0.10
C GLN A 183 15.66 11.66 1.32
N TRP A 184 14.76 11.33 2.24
CA TRP A 184 14.64 12.07 3.51
C TRP A 184 15.89 11.93 4.37
N GLY A 185 16.50 10.75 4.43
CA GLY A 185 17.78 10.54 5.11
C GLY A 185 18.92 11.33 4.50
N ALA A 186 19.01 11.38 3.16
CA ALA A 186 20.04 12.14 2.47
C ALA A 186 19.92 13.65 2.72
N LEU A 187 18.70 14.21 2.68
CA LEU A 187 18.47 15.64 2.99
C LEU A 187 18.88 15.99 4.43
N LEU A 188 18.74 15.03 5.34
CA LEU A 188 19.14 15.16 6.74
C LEU A 188 20.65 15.11 6.95
N GLU A 189 21.31 14.22 6.22
CA GLU A 189 22.75 14.04 6.28
C GLU A 189 23.51 15.15 5.54
N GLU A 190 22.87 15.84 4.58
CA GLU A 190 23.38 17.05 3.93
C GLU A 190 23.19 18.33 4.76
N SER A 191 22.50 18.25 5.91
CA SER A 191 22.37 19.35 6.88
C SER A 191 23.31 19.30 8.09
N PRO A 192 24.64 19.03 8.00
CA PRO A 192 25.54 19.30 9.09
C PRO A 192 26.18 20.69 8.93
N MET A 193 26.04 21.52 9.97
CA MET A 193 26.83 22.74 10.20
C MET A 193 26.70 23.89 9.17
N GLN A 194 25.59 24.62 9.27
CA GLN A 194 25.62 26.07 9.06
C GLN A 194 25.24 26.79 10.36
N GLU A 195 25.91 26.44 11.45
CA GLU A 195 26.03 27.32 12.61
C GLU A 195 27.49 27.66 12.81
N GLU A 196 27.72 28.96 13.05
CA GLU A 196 28.98 29.64 13.32
C GLU A 196 30.00 29.74 12.17
N ARG A 197 29.76 30.66 11.24
CA ARG A 197 30.78 31.65 10.81
C ARG A 197 30.12 32.81 10.06
N ILE A 198 29.63 33.83 10.77
CA ILE A 198 29.75 35.22 10.31
C ILE A 198 30.02 36.08 11.54
N ASN A 199 31.14 36.79 11.48
CA ASN A 199 31.77 37.66 12.48
C ASN A 199 30.87 38.78 13.02
#